data_AF-A0A3N0ZT07-F1
#
_entry.id   AF-A0A3N0ZT07-F1
#
_cell.length_a   1.000
_cell.length_b   1.000
_cell.length_c   1.000
_cell.angle_alpha   90.00
_cell.angle_beta   90.00
_cell.angle_gamma   90.00
#
_symmetry.space_group_name_H-M   'P 1'
#
loop_
_entity.id
_entity.type
_entity.pdbx_description
1 polymer ?
#
loop_
_entity_poly.entity_id
_entity_poly.type
_entity_poly.pdbx_seq_one_letter_code
_entity_poly.pdbx_strand_id
1 'polypeptide(L)'
;MFICITLFFLINCGTAKKEQTNMYYDKNKLIQLSPLTQKFLEEFDKEISKFNKTDNFIPSENMLKNYPVFEKDGQFYISGLIKIEDFSGDVDLPNVIINTKAGNILTVIIPLNQFHNIIVNKNIKYLQIDEKLNRK
;
A
#
# COMPACT_ATOMS: atom_id res chain seq x y z
N MET A 1 29.36 -55.11 35.90
CA MET A 1 28.19 -54.22 35.76
C MET A 1 28.70 -52.85 35.37
N PHE A 2 28.75 -52.55 34.07
CA PHE A 2 29.10 -51.24 33.53
C PHE A 2 28.02 -50.90 32.50
N ILE A 3 27.21 -49.89 32.83
CA ILE A 3 26.09 -49.42 32.03
C ILE A 3 26.65 -48.38 31.06
N CYS A 4 26.68 -48.71 29.76
CA CYS A 4 26.97 -47.76 28.69
C CYS A 4 25.86 -46.72 28.62
N ILE A 5 26.19 -45.47 28.94
CA ILE A 5 25.33 -44.31 28.76
C ILE A 5 25.36 -43.94 27.28
N THR A 6 24.27 -44.23 26.56
CA THR A 6 24.04 -43.74 25.20
C THR A 6 23.65 -42.27 25.25
N LEU A 7 24.60 -41.43 24.83
CA LEU A 7 24.40 -40.00 24.66
C LEU A 7 23.62 -39.74 23.37
N PHE A 8 22.29 -39.56 23.47
CA PHE A 8 21.46 -39.12 22.36
C PHE A 8 21.69 -37.61 22.13
N PHE A 9 22.52 -37.27 21.15
CA PHE A 9 22.60 -35.93 20.58
C PHE A 9 21.31 -35.67 19.77
N LEU A 10 20.31 -35.09 20.43
CA LEU A 10 19.17 -34.48 19.73
C LEU A 10 19.68 -33.19 19.06
N ILE A 11 19.97 -33.28 17.77
CA ILE A 11 20.14 -32.12 16.88
C ILE A 11 18.78 -31.44 16.83
N ASN A 12 18.58 -30.47 17.72
CA ASN A 12 17.42 -29.60 17.72
C ASN A 12 17.58 -28.63 16.53
N CYS A 13 17.19 -29.11 15.35
CA CYS A 13 17.10 -28.31 14.14
C CYS A 13 15.95 -27.32 14.31
N GLY A 14 16.27 -26.19 14.95
CA GLY A 14 15.39 -25.03 15.05
C GLY A 14 15.13 -24.48 13.66
N THR A 15 14.10 -24.99 13.00
CA THR A 15 13.52 -24.35 11.82
C THR A 15 12.86 -23.07 12.28
N ALA A 16 13.58 -21.96 12.15
CA ALA A 16 12.99 -20.62 12.22
C ALA A 16 12.02 -20.50 11.04
N LYS A 17 10.75 -20.88 11.28
CA LYS A 17 9.64 -20.54 10.39
C LYS A 17 9.62 -19.01 10.32
N LYS A 18 9.99 -18.47 9.16
CA LYS A 18 9.67 -17.09 8.80
C LYS A 18 8.15 -16.99 8.84
N GLU A 19 7.62 -16.35 9.87
CA GLU A 19 6.25 -15.85 9.87
C GLU A 19 6.15 -14.86 8.73
N GLN A 20 5.61 -15.33 7.61
CA GLN A 20 4.96 -14.45 6.64
C GLN A 20 3.81 -13.82 7.40
N THR A 21 3.99 -12.58 7.83
CA THR A 21 2.90 -11.71 8.25
C THR A 21 2.01 -11.50 7.04
N ASN A 22 1.08 -12.43 6.83
CA ASN A 22 -0.08 -12.20 5.98
C ASN A 22 -0.81 -11.01 6.62
N MET A 23 -0.71 -9.83 6.02
CA MET A 23 -1.60 -8.72 6.38
C MET A 23 -3.02 -9.21 6.12
N TYR A 24 -3.73 -9.56 7.19
CA TYR A 24 -5.11 -9.99 7.15
C TYR A 24 -5.98 -8.76 6.87
N TYR A 25 -6.34 -8.56 5.61
CA TYR A 25 -7.29 -7.54 5.20
C TYR A 25 -8.70 -7.95 5.68
N ASP A 26 -9.30 -7.18 6.59
CA ASP A 26 -10.70 -7.33 6.98
C ASP A 26 -11.59 -7.04 5.75
N LYS A 27 -12.16 -8.11 5.20
CA LYS A 27 -12.95 -8.11 3.97
C LYS A 27 -14.25 -7.30 4.08
N ASN A 28 -14.67 -6.94 5.30
CA ASN A 28 -15.97 -6.31 5.56
C ASN A 28 -15.94 -4.78 5.62
N LYS A 29 -14.77 -4.14 5.46
CA LYS A 29 -14.67 -2.66 5.37
C LYS A 29 -13.58 -2.20 4.41
N LEU A 30 -13.48 -2.84 3.25
CA LEU A 30 -12.58 -2.40 2.19
C LEU A 30 -13.19 -1.19 1.47
N ILE A 31 -12.39 -0.16 1.25
CA ILE A 31 -12.80 0.96 0.41
C ILE A 31 -13.12 0.46 -0.99
N GLN A 32 -14.09 1.10 -1.66
CA GLN A 32 -14.35 0.79 -3.05
C GLN A 32 -13.26 1.42 -3.93
N LEU A 33 -12.63 0.63 -4.77
CA LEU A 33 -11.59 1.09 -5.69
C LEU A 33 -12.15 1.17 -7.11
N SER A 34 -11.74 2.17 -7.88
CA SER A 34 -11.98 2.17 -9.33
C SER A 34 -11.24 1.00 -10.00
N PRO A 35 -11.69 0.49 -11.17
CA PRO A 35 -10.98 -0.59 -11.86
C PRO A 35 -9.51 -0.27 -12.17
N LEU A 36 -9.22 0.97 -12.54
CA LEU A 36 -7.85 1.43 -12.77
C LEU A 36 -7.02 1.41 -11.47
N THR A 37 -7.63 1.80 -10.35
CA THR A 37 -6.97 1.79 -9.04
C THR A 37 -6.70 0.38 -8.54
N GLN A 38 -7.61 -0.57 -8.78
CA GLN A 38 -7.39 -1.99 -8.47
C GLN A 38 -6.20 -2.54 -9.24
N LYS A 39 -6.16 -2.29 -10.56
CA LYS A 39 -5.05 -2.73 -11.40
C LYS A 39 -3.72 -2.12 -10.95
N PHE A 40 -3.72 -0.82 -10.62
CA PHE A 40 -2.56 -0.15 -10.05
C PHE A 40 -2.10 -0.82 -8.76
N LEU A 41 -3.00 -1.09 -7.81
CA LEU A 41 -2.67 -1.71 -6.54
C LEU A 41 -2.03 -3.09 -6.73
N GLU A 42 -2.56 -3.92 -7.63
CA GLU A 42 -1.98 -5.22 -7.94
C GLU A 42 -0.55 -5.13 -8.51
N GLU A 43 -0.28 -4.14 -9.37
CA GLU A 43 1.06 -3.89 -9.89
C GLU A 43 1.98 -3.32 -8.82
N PHE A 44 1.47 -2.40 -8.00
CA PHE A 44 2.18 -1.81 -6.87
C PHE A 44 2.61 -2.87 -5.87
N ASP A 45 1.72 -3.76 -5.45
CA ASP A 45 1.99 -4.89 -4.55
C ASP A 45 3.10 -5.82 -5.10
N LYS A 46 3.08 -6.08 -6.41
CA LYS A 46 4.13 -6.88 -7.08
C LYS A 46 5.48 -6.16 -7.12
N GLU A 47 5.49 -4.83 -7.19
CA GLU A 47 6.72 -4.07 -7.15
C GLU A 47 7.27 -3.99 -5.73
N ILE A 48 6.45 -3.58 -4.75
CA ILE A 48 6.91 -3.42 -3.36
C ILE A 48 7.36 -4.74 -2.73
N SER A 49 6.77 -5.89 -3.10
CA SER A 49 7.19 -7.20 -2.58
C SER A 49 8.62 -7.60 -2.99
N LYS A 50 9.20 -6.93 -4.00
CA LYS A 50 10.61 -7.09 -4.38
C LYS A 50 11.56 -6.25 -3.52
N PHE A 51 11.04 -5.28 -2.76
CA PHE A 51 11.81 -4.39 -1.93
C PHE A 51 11.63 -4.74 -0.44
N ASN A 52 12.72 -4.77 0.32
CA ASN A 52 12.67 -5.09 1.75
C ASN A 52 12.05 -3.97 2.61
N LYS A 53 11.89 -2.75 2.06
CA LYS A 53 11.33 -1.57 2.75
C LYS A 53 10.61 -0.65 1.77
N THR A 54 9.51 -0.06 2.20
CA THR A 54 8.65 0.86 1.42
C THR A 54 9.15 2.31 1.40
N ASP A 55 9.97 2.72 2.37
CA ASP A 55 10.39 4.12 2.54
C ASP A 55 11.28 4.64 1.39
N ASN A 56 11.96 3.74 0.70
CA ASN A 56 12.83 4.05 -0.46
C ASN A 56 12.32 3.38 -1.74
N PHE A 57 11.01 3.19 -1.86
CA PHE A 57 10.43 2.59 -3.05
C PHE A 57 10.68 3.49 -4.27
N ILE A 58 11.33 2.92 -5.29
CA ILE A 58 11.51 3.54 -6.60
C ILE A 58 10.61 2.77 -7.59
N PRO A 59 9.56 3.40 -8.15
CA PRO A 59 8.69 2.77 -9.13
C PRO A 59 9.46 2.34 -10.37
N SER A 60 9.04 1.23 -10.96
CA SER A 60 9.58 0.80 -12.26
C SER A 60 9.22 1.78 -13.38
N GLU A 61 10.01 1.78 -14.47
CA GLU A 61 9.66 2.54 -15.68
C GLU A 61 8.28 2.17 -16.23
N ASN A 62 7.87 0.91 -16.08
CA ASN A 62 6.54 0.46 -16.50
C ASN A 62 5.44 1.14 -15.67
N MET A 63 5.62 1.27 -14.36
CA MET A 63 4.67 1.98 -13.50
C MET A 63 4.60 3.48 -13.84
N LEU A 64 5.77 4.12 -14.03
CA LEU A 64 5.86 5.53 -14.42
C LEU A 64 5.21 5.81 -15.79
N LYS A 65 5.26 4.83 -16.70
CA LYS A 65 4.64 4.91 -18.04
C LYS A 65 3.13 4.74 -18.01
N ASN A 66 2.62 3.78 -17.23
CA ASN A 66 1.22 3.37 -17.31
C ASN A 66 0.30 4.12 -16.33
N TYR A 67 0.85 4.71 -15.27
CA TYR A 67 0.09 5.35 -14.20
C TYR A 67 0.52 6.81 -14.00
N PRO A 68 -0.34 7.68 -13.43
CA PRO A 68 -0.03 9.08 -13.15
C PRO A 68 0.89 9.23 -11.93
N VAL A 69 1.92 8.39 -11.84
CA VAL A 69 2.98 8.52 -10.85
C VAL A 69 3.94 9.61 -11.31
N PHE A 70 4.34 10.47 -10.38
CA PHE A 70 5.32 11.52 -10.59
C PHE A 70 6.23 11.68 -9.38
N GLU A 71 7.42 12.21 -9.62
CA GLU A 71 8.40 12.51 -8.59
C GLU A 71 8.32 13.99 -8.20
N LYS A 72 8.44 14.26 -6.91
CA LYS A 72 8.63 15.62 -6.37
C LYS A 72 9.52 15.52 -5.12
N ASP A 73 10.55 16.34 -5.04
CA ASP A 73 11.45 16.42 -3.87
C ASP A 73 12.04 15.04 -3.46
N GLY A 74 12.33 14.17 -4.44
CA GLY A 74 12.89 12.83 -4.21
C GLY A 74 11.89 11.78 -3.72
N GLN A 75 10.59 12.10 -3.71
CA GLN A 75 9.52 11.19 -3.33
C GLN A 75 8.54 10.98 -4.50
N PHE A 76 7.96 9.79 -4.57
CA PHE A 76 6.98 9.44 -5.60
C PHE A 76 5.56 9.58 -5.07
N TYR A 77 4.70 10.17 -5.90
CA TYR A 77 3.32 10.45 -5.59
C TYR A 77 2.40 9.97 -6.71
N ILE A 78 1.13 9.80 -6.36
CA ILE A 78 0.05 9.55 -7.31
C ILE A 78 -1.13 10.47 -7.00
N SER A 79 -1.74 11.05 -8.04
CA SER A 79 -2.92 11.88 -7.89
C SER A 79 -4.20 11.07 -8.06
N GLY A 80 -5.27 11.53 -7.41
CA GLY A 80 -6.57 10.92 -7.55
C GLY A 80 -7.67 11.67 -6.81
N LEU A 81 -8.84 11.04 -6.81
CA LEU A 81 -10.05 11.46 -6.13
C LEU A 81 -10.39 10.45 -5.05
N ILE A 82 -10.73 10.96 -3.86
CA ILE A 82 -11.32 10.16 -2.79
C ILE A 82 -12.70 10.67 -2.44
N LYS A 83 -13.59 9.75 -2.08
CA LYS A 83 -14.84 10.06 -1.40
C LYS A 83 -14.71 9.64 0.05
N ILE A 84 -14.95 10.57 0.96
CA ILE A 84 -14.96 10.32 2.40
C ILE A 84 -16.39 10.01 2.87
N GLU A 85 -16.52 9.36 4.02
CA GLU A 85 -17.82 9.19 4.68
C GLU A 85 -18.38 10.55 5.11
N ASP A 86 -19.71 10.72 5.07
CA ASP A 86 -20.39 11.94 5.55
C ASP A 86 -20.28 12.02 7.08
N PHE A 87 -19.11 12.41 7.55
CA PHE A 87 -18.91 12.89 8.90
C PHE A 87 -18.52 14.35 8.85
N SER A 88 -19.15 15.14 9.72
CA SER A 88 -18.84 16.55 9.96
C SER A 88 -17.44 16.81 10.53
N GLY A 89 -16.59 15.77 10.63
CA GLY A 89 -15.22 15.85 11.11
C GLY A 89 -14.21 15.90 9.98
N ASP A 90 -13.09 16.58 10.21
CA ASP A 90 -11.96 16.57 9.29
C ASP A 90 -11.39 15.15 9.18
N VAL A 91 -11.13 14.72 7.94
CA VAL A 91 -10.48 13.43 7.69
C VAL A 91 -8.98 13.63 7.81
N ASP A 92 -8.39 13.02 8.82
CA ASP A 92 -6.94 12.99 9.00
C ASP A 92 -6.31 12.06 7.95
N LEU A 93 -5.63 12.67 6.99
CA LEU A 93 -4.86 12.00 5.93
C LEU A 93 -3.41 12.49 6.04
N PRO A 94 -2.63 11.95 6.99
CA PRO A 94 -1.27 12.42 7.21
C PRO A 94 -0.43 12.26 5.94
N ASN A 95 0.31 13.32 5.61
CA ASN A 95 1.19 13.40 4.44
C ASN A 95 0.49 13.29 3.07
N VAL A 96 -0.84 13.33 3.02
CA VAL A 96 -1.59 13.46 1.76
C VAL A 96 -1.89 14.94 1.52
N ILE A 97 -1.61 15.42 0.32
CA ILE A 97 -1.92 16.80 -0.06
C ILE A 97 -3.35 16.82 -0.60
N ILE A 98 -4.22 17.64 -0.01
CA ILE A 98 -5.59 17.87 -0.48
C ILE A 98 -5.56 19.12 -1.38
N ASN A 99 -5.90 18.96 -2.65
CA ASN A 99 -5.94 20.07 -3.62
C ASN A 99 -7.29 20.80 -3.57
N THR A 100 -8.38 20.05 -3.79
CA THR A 100 -9.75 20.59 -3.89
C THR A 100 -10.69 19.76 -3.03
N LYS A 101 -11.61 20.44 -2.34
CA LYS A 101 -12.69 19.84 -1.54
C LYS A 101 -14.05 20.31 -2.06
N ALA A 102 -14.93 19.36 -2.39
CA ALA A 102 -16.31 19.61 -2.80
C ALA A 102 -17.22 18.63 -2.06
N GLY A 103 -17.84 19.09 -0.97
CA GLY A 103 -18.59 18.22 -0.06
C GLY A 103 -17.70 17.12 0.52
N ASN A 104 -18.08 15.86 0.30
CA ASN A 104 -17.35 14.67 0.72
C ASN A 104 -16.39 14.11 -0.35
N ILE A 105 -16.11 14.88 -1.39
CA ILE A 105 -15.18 14.52 -2.46
C ILE A 105 -13.93 15.39 -2.34
N LEU A 106 -12.76 14.75 -2.34
CA LEU A 106 -11.45 15.40 -2.26
C LEU A 106 -10.61 14.98 -3.47
N THR A 107 -9.93 15.93 -4.09
CA THR A 107 -8.78 15.61 -4.97
C THR A 107 -7.53 15.61 -4.12
N VAL A 108 -6.73 14.56 -4.25
CA VAL A 108 -5.60 14.28 -3.39
C VAL A 108 -4.36 13.93 -4.19
N ILE A 109 -3.19 14.21 -3.61
CA ILE A 109 -1.90 13.70 -4.04
C ILE A 109 -1.38 12.84 -2.90
N ILE A 110 -1.23 11.54 -3.17
CA ILE A 110 -0.90 10.52 -2.20
C ILE A 110 0.56 10.11 -2.41
N PRO A 111 1.43 10.21 -1.38
CA PRO A 111 2.75 9.59 -1.41
C PRO A 111 2.62 8.08 -1.61
N LEU A 112 3.40 7.47 -2.50
CA LEU A 112 3.28 6.04 -2.77
C LEU A 112 3.52 5.17 -1.52
N ASN A 113 4.42 5.58 -0.63
CA ASN A 113 4.67 4.88 0.63
C ASN A 113 3.48 4.93 1.62
N GLN A 114 2.48 5.80 1.40
CA GLN A 114 1.24 5.89 2.17
C GLN A 114 0.05 5.23 1.47
N PHE A 115 0.21 4.73 0.25
CA PHE A 115 -0.92 4.28 -0.56
C PHE A 115 -1.75 3.18 0.11
N HIS A 116 -1.10 2.17 0.71
CA HIS A 116 -1.78 1.13 1.50
C HIS A 116 -2.54 1.69 2.71
N ASN A 117 -1.97 2.69 3.40
CA ASN A 117 -2.61 3.31 4.57
C ASN A 117 -3.90 4.03 4.18
N ILE A 118 -3.94 4.61 2.98
CA ILE A 118 -5.15 5.21 2.40
C ILE A 118 -6.20 4.14 2.08
N ILE A 119 -5.79 3.01 1.52
CA ILE A 119 -6.71 1.91 1.16
C ILE A 119 -7.39 1.29 2.38
N VAL A 120 -6.72 1.26 3.54
CA VAL A 120 -7.30 0.71 4.77
C VAL A 120 -7.97 1.77 5.64
N ASN A 121 -7.99 3.04 5.21
CA ASN A 121 -8.57 4.11 6.00
C ASN A 121 -10.10 3.99 6.06
N LYS A 122 -10.61 3.73 7.27
CA LYS A 122 -12.04 3.50 7.55
C LYS A 122 -12.96 4.68 7.18
N ASN A 123 -12.41 5.88 7.02
CA ASN A 123 -13.15 7.11 6.71
C ASN A 123 -13.25 7.35 5.20
N ILE A 124 -12.53 6.58 4.38
CA ILE A 124 -12.58 6.64 2.92
C ILE A 124 -13.60 5.60 2.44
N LYS A 125 -14.46 5.98 1.51
CA LYS A 125 -15.46 5.11 0.88
C LYS A 125 -15.07 4.71 -0.53
N TYR A 126 -14.41 5.62 -1.24
CA TYR A 126 -14.02 5.39 -2.62
C TYR A 126 -12.66 6.03 -2.89
N LEU A 127 -11.84 5.37 -3.70
CA LEU A 127 -10.59 5.91 -4.25
C LEU A 127 -10.52 5.62 -5.76
N GLN A 128 -10.21 6.67 -6.52
CA GLN A 128 -9.93 6.62 -7.94
C GLN A 128 -8.66 7.39 -8.24
N ILE A 129 -7.61 6.71 -8.70
CA ILE A 129 -6.44 7.40 -9.26
C ILE A 129 -6.78 8.02 -10.60
N ASP A 130 -6.07 9.10 -10.95
CA ASP A 130 -6.25 9.76 -12.23
C ASP A 130 -5.81 8.86 -13.40
N GLU A 131 -6.24 9.21 -14.60
CA GLU A 131 -5.70 8.59 -15.81
C GLU A 131 -4.36 9.23 -16.18
N LYS A 132 -3.41 8.42 -16.69
CA LYS A 132 -2.18 8.96 -17.24
C LYS A 132 -2.49 9.76 -18.50
N LEU A 133 -2.25 11.06 -18.46
CA LEU A 133 -2.36 11.91 -19.64
C LEU A 133 -1.18 11.62 -20.58
N ASN A 134 -1.43 10.86 -21.63
CA ASN A 134 -0.51 10.77 -22.76
C ASN A 134 -0.60 12.07 -23.56
N ARG A 135 0.28 13.04 -23.27
CA ARG A 135 0.46 14.19 -24.16
C ARG A 135 0.96 13.66 -25.51
N LYS A 136 0.12 13.77 -26.53
CA LYS A 136 0.48 13.53 -27.93
C LYS A 136 1.36 14.65 -28.45
#